data_AF-A0A814LT85-F1
#
_entry.id   AF-A0A814LT85-F1
#
_cell.length_a   1.000
_cell.length_b   1.000
_cell.length_c   1.000
_cell.angle_alpha   90.00
_cell.angle_beta   90.00
_cell.angle_gamma   90.00
#
_symmetry.space_group_name_H-M   'P 1'
#
loop_
_entity.id
_entity.type
_entity.pdbx_description
1 polymer ?
#
loop_
_entity_poly.entity_id
_entity_poly.type
_entity_poly.pdbx_seq_one_letter_code
_entity_poly.pdbx_strand_id
1 'polypeptide(L)'
;GGHGAGNGLNQLNQPSDVLIDKETDSLIICDLANQRVVRWSRRSGTTQGEILIDHIACWGLTMDKQRNLYVADSGKLEVRRYKFGDNSGTLVA
;
A
#
# COMPACT_ATOMS: atom_id res chain seq x y z
N GLY A 1 4.69 6.92 -9.56
CA GLY A 1 6.01 7.18 -8.97
C GLY A 1 6.61 8.45 -9.54
N GLY A 2 7.41 8.35 -10.62
CA GLY A 2 8.26 9.44 -11.12
C GLY A 2 7.60 10.61 -11.85
N HIS A 3 6.31 10.88 -11.64
CA HIS A 3 5.56 11.95 -12.30
C HIS A 3 5.34 13.17 -11.37
N GLY A 4 6.25 13.39 -10.43
CA GLY A 4 6.09 14.37 -9.36
C GLY A 4 5.07 13.95 -8.31
N ALA A 5 4.97 14.74 -7.24
CA ALA A 5 4.00 14.54 -6.17
C ALA A 5 2.57 14.81 -6.69
N GLY A 6 1.65 13.89 -6.41
CA GLY A 6 0.23 14.03 -6.76
C GLY A 6 -0.57 12.76 -6.46
N ASN A 7 -1.88 12.82 -6.68
CA ASN A 7 -2.82 11.74 -6.32
C ASN A 7 -3.27 10.89 -7.54
N GLY A 8 -2.72 11.15 -8.73
CA GLY A 8 -2.94 10.27 -9.89
C GLY A 8 -2.42 8.84 -9.63
N LEU A 9 -2.97 7.84 -10.33
CA LEU A 9 -2.51 6.45 -10.19
C LEU A 9 -1.07 6.23 -10.70
N ASN A 10 -0.58 7.11 -11.56
CA ASN A 10 0.81 7.18 -11.99
C ASN A 10 1.70 8.02 -11.07
N GLN A 11 1.17 8.62 -10.01
CA GLN A 11 1.88 9.47 -9.05
C GLN A 11 1.92 8.83 -7.66
N LEU A 12 2.88 9.26 -6.85
CA LEU A 12 2.98 8.97 -5.42
C LEU A 12 3.23 10.30 -4.71
N ASN A 13 2.91 10.38 -3.43
CA ASN A 13 3.12 11.57 -2.61
C ASN A 13 3.65 11.17 -1.22
N GLN A 14 4.92 11.51 -0.98
CA GLN A 14 5.66 11.14 0.24
C GLN A 14 5.53 9.65 0.61
N PRO A 15 5.83 8.70 -0.28
CA PRO A 15 5.75 7.29 0.07
C PRO A 15 6.70 6.97 1.22
N SER A 16 6.21 6.27 2.24
CA SER A 16 6.91 6.04 3.51
C SER A 16 7.58 4.66 3.61
N ASP A 17 7.00 3.65 2.95
CA ASP A 17 7.46 2.26 3.02
C ASP A 17 7.05 1.46 1.77
N VAL A 18 7.74 0.35 1.51
CA VAL A 18 7.47 -0.56 0.39
C VAL A 18 7.85 -2.01 0.71
N LEU A 19 7.01 -2.96 0.28
CA LEU A 19 7.35 -4.39 0.25
C LEU A 19 7.19 -4.99 -1.14
N ILE A 20 7.76 -6.18 -1.34
CA ILE A 20 7.61 -6.97 -2.55
C ILE A 20 6.58 -8.09 -2.30
N ASP A 21 5.48 -8.08 -3.04
CA ASP A 21 4.62 -9.25 -3.21
C ASP A 21 5.23 -10.15 -4.29
N LYS A 22 5.90 -11.22 -3.85
CA LYS A 22 6.54 -12.20 -4.75
C LYS A 22 5.54 -13.03 -5.53
N GLU A 23 4.30 -13.19 -5.05
CA GLU A 23 3.29 -14.01 -5.72
C GLU A 23 2.75 -13.29 -6.95
N THR A 24 2.51 -11.98 -6.85
CA THR A 24 2.02 -11.15 -7.98
C THR A 24 3.13 -10.42 -8.72
N ASP A 25 4.39 -10.57 -8.30
CA ASP A 25 5.54 -9.82 -8.81
C ASP A 25 5.31 -8.29 -8.80
N SER A 26 4.88 -7.79 -7.64
CA SER A 26 4.46 -6.39 -7.46
C SER A 26 5.13 -5.75 -6.24
N LEU A 27 5.24 -4.42 -6.27
CA LEU A 27 5.48 -3.60 -5.09
C LEU A 27 4.15 -3.26 -4.42
N ILE A 28 4.13 -3.24 -3.10
CA ILE A 28 3.05 -2.66 -2.30
C ILE A 28 3.64 -1.51 -1.52
N ILE A 29 3.08 -0.32 -1.70
CA ILE A 29 3.69 0.95 -1.31
C ILE A 29 2.73 1.68 -0.37
N CYS A 30 3.21 2.11 0.79
CA CYS A 30 2.54 3.12 1.61
C CYS A 30 2.66 4.46 0.90
N ASP A 31 1.57 4.99 0.36
CA ASP A 31 1.51 6.31 -0.28
C ASP A 31 0.94 7.33 0.73
N LEU A 32 1.76 7.65 1.74
CA LEU A 32 1.36 8.28 3.00
C LEU A 32 0.56 9.56 2.81
N ALA A 33 1.07 10.52 2.04
CA ALA A 33 0.39 11.82 1.91
C ALA A 33 -0.89 11.74 1.05
N ASN A 34 -1.04 10.69 0.25
CA ASN A 34 -2.30 10.38 -0.43
C ASN A 34 -3.22 9.47 0.40
N GLN A 35 -2.82 9.11 1.62
CA GLN A 35 -3.59 8.29 2.57
C GLN A 35 -4.09 6.96 1.97
N ARG A 36 -3.22 6.28 1.22
CA ARG A 36 -3.55 5.03 0.54
C ARG A 36 -2.38 4.06 0.53
N VAL A 37 -2.69 2.78 0.30
CA VAL A 37 -1.73 1.75 -0.06
C VAL A 37 -1.97 1.37 -1.50
N VAL A 38 -0.91 1.38 -2.31
CA VAL A 38 -1.01 1.06 -3.74
C VAL A 38 -0.17 -0.15 -4.10
N ARG A 39 -0.65 -0.92 -5.08
CA ARG A 39 0.08 -1.99 -5.75
C ARG A 39 0.64 -1.50 -7.08
N TRP A 40 1.91 -1.77 -7.33
CA TRP A 40 2.61 -1.48 -8.58
C TRP A 40 3.23 -2.76 -9.13
N SER A 41 2.81 -3.20 -10.31
CA SER A 41 3.47 -4.32 -10.99
C SER A 41 4.93 -3.96 -11.30
N ARG A 42 5.86 -4.90 -11.09
CA ARG A 42 7.28 -4.72 -11.44
C ARG A 42 7.57 -5.04 -12.91
N ARG A 43 6.57 -5.55 -13.64
CA ARG A 43 6.70 -5.90 -15.06
C ARG A 43 6.88 -4.65 -15.91
N SER A 44 7.63 -4.79 -16.99
CA SER A 44 7.84 -3.72 -17.98
C SER A 44 6.51 -3.22 -18.54
N GLY A 45 6.43 -1.90 -18.79
CA GLY A 45 5.23 -1.25 -19.34
C GLY A 45 4.17 -0.88 -18.31
N THR A 46 4.37 -1.16 -17.01
CA THR A 46 3.48 -0.65 -15.95
C THR A 46 3.60 0.87 -15.84
N THR A 47 2.52 1.60 -16.10
CA THR A 47 2.50 3.09 -16.08
C THR A 47 1.77 3.68 -14.88
N GLN A 48 0.97 2.86 -14.18
CA GLN A 48 0.17 3.29 -13.03
C GLN A 48 -0.03 2.16 -12.03
N GLY A 49 -0.44 2.54 -10.83
CA GLY A 49 -0.79 1.63 -9.75
C GLY A 49 -2.26 1.35 -9.63
N GLU A 50 -2.56 0.51 -8.65
CA GLU A 50 -3.89 0.16 -8.21
C GLU A 50 -4.00 0.43 -6.71
N ILE A 51 -5.11 1.01 -6.28
CA ILE A 51 -5.36 1.25 -4.85
C ILE A 51 -5.79 -0.08 -4.23
N LEU A 52 -5.05 -0.54 -3.21
CA LEU A 52 -5.42 -1.70 -2.41
C LEU A 52 -6.22 -1.31 -1.18
N ILE A 53 -5.82 -0.21 -0.54
CA ILE A 53 -6.43 0.31 0.68
C ILE A 53 -6.49 1.83 0.55
N ASP A 54 -7.63 2.42 0.90
CA ASP A 54 -7.82 3.86 0.99
C ASP A 54 -8.03 4.29 2.47
N HIS A 55 -8.03 5.61 2.70
CA HIS A 55 -8.28 6.22 4.01
C HIS A 55 -7.40 5.65 5.15
N ILE A 56 -6.10 5.48 4.85
CA ILE A 56 -5.11 4.94 5.77
C ILE A 56 -3.85 5.80 5.80
N ALA A 57 -3.44 6.25 6.98
CA ALA A 57 -2.16 6.94 7.15
C ALA A 57 -1.04 5.90 7.32
N CYS A 58 -0.75 5.18 6.24
CA CYS A 58 0.22 4.09 6.18
C CYS A 58 1.63 4.62 6.45
N TRP A 59 2.20 4.30 7.61
CA TRP A 59 3.58 4.65 7.92
C TRP A 59 4.57 3.51 7.62
N GLY A 60 4.11 2.26 7.79
CA GLY A 60 4.89 1.07 7.51
C GLY A 60 3.98 -0.12 7.22
N LEU A 61 4.51 -1.10 6.49
CA LEU A 61 3.75 -2.28 6.10
C LEU A 61 4.61 -3.55 6.08
N THR A 62 3.97 -4.69 6.32
CA THR A 62 4.58 -6.02 6.19
C THR A 62 3.55 -7.04 5.76
N MET A 63 3.97 -8.21 5.28
CA MET A 63 3.07 -9.26 4.81
C MET A 63 3.50 -10.62 5.35
N ASP A 64 2.54 -11.40 5.83
CA ASP A 64 2.81 -12.76 6.29
C ASP A 64 2.84 -13.79 5.15
N LYS A 65 3.15 -15.04 5.49
CA LYS A 65 3.22 -16.14 4.51
C LYS A 65 1.86 -16.51 3.91
N GLN A 66 0.76 -16.13 4.54
CA GLN A 66 -0.60 -16.33 4.04
C GLN A 66 -1.09 -15.13 3.22
N ARG A 67 -0.20 -14.17 2.92
CA ARG A 67 -0.50 -12.94 2.18
C ARG A 67 -1.53 -12.05 2.87
N ASN A 68 -1.56 -12.05 4.20
CA ASN A 68 -2.22 -10.96 4.93
C ASN A 68 -1.25 -9.77 5.02
N LEU A 69 -1.73 -8.60 4.62
CA LEU A 69 -1.01 -7.34 4.71
C LEU A 69 -1.28 -6.70 6.07
N TYR A 70 -0.23 -6.33 6.79
CA TYR A 70 -0.30 -5.61 8.05
C TYR A 70 0.19 -4.19 7.81
N VAL A 71 -0.62 -3.21 8.19
CA VAL A 71 -0.36 -1.80 7.96
C VAL A 71 -0.43 -1.06 9.29
N ALA A 72 0.62 -0.29 9.61
CA ALA A 72 0.61 0.66 10.70
C ALA A 72 -0.10 1.94 10.24
N ASP A 73 -1.32 2.17 10.74
CA ASP A 73 -2.11 3.38 10.51
C ASP A 73 -1.76 4.41 11.60
N SER A 74 -0.80 5.28 11.31
CA SER A 74 -0.31 6.28 12.27
C SER A 74 -1.34 7.37 12.58
N GLY A 75 -2.35 7.54 11.72
CA GLY A 75 -3.45 8.49 11.95
C GLY A 75 -4.43 8.00 13.00
N LYS A 76 -4.52 6.68 13.20
CA LYS A 76 -5.41 6.04 14.18
C LYS A 76 -4.66 5.36 15.33
N LEU A 77 -3.32 5.39 15.31
CA LEU A 77 -2.46 4.77 16.31
C LEU A 77 -2.71 3.25 16.44
N GLU A 78 -2.92 2.58 15.32
CA GLU A 78 -3.27 1.16 15.28
C GLU A 78 -2.52 0.40 14.18
N VAL A 79 -2.47 -0.92 14.30
CA VAL A 79 -2.05 -1.85 13.25
C VAL A 79 -3.27 -2.63 12.77
N ARG A 80 -3.52 -2.59 11.46
CA ARG A 80 -4.59 -3.37 10.83
C ARG A 80 -4.05 -4.44 9.92
N ARG A 81 -4.74 -5.58 9.89
CA ARG A 81 -4.52 -6.68 8.95
C ARG A 81 -5.60 -6.66 7.86
N TYR A 82 -5.18 -6.78 6.61
CA TYR A 82 -6.02 -6.85 5.43
C TYR A 82 -5.72 -8.14 4.67
N LYS A 83 -6.76 -8.82 4.16
CA LYS A 83 -6.63 -9.78 3.08
C LYS A 83 -6.89 -9.07 1.76
N PHE A 84 -6.25 -9.55 0.69
CA PHE A 84 -6.55 -9.05 -0.65
C PHE A 84 -8.03 -9.27 -0.99
N GLY A 85 -8.71 -8.18 -1.35
CA GLY A 85 -10.15 -8.18 -1.62
C GLY A 85 -11.03 -7.86 -0.41
N ASP A 86 -10.46 -7.69 0.79
CA ASP A 86 -11.22 -7.18 1.93
C ASP A 86 -11.57 -5.70 1.72
N ASN A 87 -12.81 -5.32 2.04
CA ASN A 87 -13.25 -3.93 2.03
C ASN A 87 -12.85 -3.17 3.31
N SER A 88 -12.36 -3.87 4.35
CA SER A 88 -11.99 -3.29 5.63
C SER A 88 -10.96 -4.14 6.36
N GLY A 89 -9.95 -3.52 6.96
CA GLY A 89 -8.95 -4.23 7.76
C GLY A 89 -9.44 -4.60 9.15
N THR A 90 -8.96 -5.73 9.67
CA THR A 90 -9.15 -6.16 11.06
C THR A 90 -8.12 -5.46 11.96
N LEU A 91 -8.56 -4.86 13.08
CA LEU A 91 -7.65 -4.34 14.11
C LEU A 91 -6.81 -5.48 14.71
N VAL A 92 -5.50 -5.28 14.81
CA VAL A 92 -4.54 -6.24 15.38
C VAL A 92 -3.93 -5.73 16.68
N ALA A 93 -3.49 -4.47 16.70
CA ALA A 93 -2.82 -3.84 17.83
C ALA A 93 -3.14 -2.34 17.87
#